data_AF-A0A327NFY8-F1
#
_entry.id   AF-A0A327NFY8-F1
#
_cell.length_a   1.000
_cell.length_b   1.000
_cell.length_c   1.000
_cell.angle_alpha   90.00
_cell.angle_beta   90.00
_cell.angle_gamma   90.00
#
_symmetry.space_group_name_H-M   'P 1'
#
loop_
_entity.id
_entity.type
_entity.pdbx_description
1 polymer ?
#
loop_
_entity_poly.entity_id
_entity_poly.type
_entity_poly.pdbx_seq_one_letter_code
_entity_poly.pdbx_strand_id
1 'polypeptide(L)'
;MALIHQKLYRSDSLSQVDMPMYIREVVDQLEESFNHDERITFYYQLAPLELDVSQAIPLGLIITEAITNALKYAFRQNIGQMAPYRCR
;
A
#
# COMPACT_ATOMS: atom_id res chain seq x y z
N MET A 1 -6.04 7.50 -11.21
CA MET A 1 -7.06 6.73 -11.95
C MET A 1 -6.45 5.46 -12.52
N ALA A 2 -6.76 4.34 -11.85
CA ALA A 2 -7.00 3.01 -12.42
C ALA A 2 -6.07 2.42 -13.52
N LEU A 3 -4.75 2.37 -13.30
CA LEU A 3 -3.86 1.45 -14.05
C LEU A 3 -4.14 -0.04 -13.71
N ILE A 4 -4.70 -0.28 -12.52
CA ILE A 4 -5.07 -1.61 -12.00
C ILE A 4 -6.24 -2.24 -12.78
N HIS A 5 -7.17 -1.43 -13.30
CA HIS A 5 -8.33 -1.95 -14.04
C HIS A 5 -7.92 -2.67 -15.33
N GLN A 6 -6.81 -2.29 -15.97
CA GLN A 6 -6.39 -2.89 -17.24
C GLN A 6 -5.58 -4.19 -17.07
N LYS A 7 -4.84 -4.33 -15.96
CA LYS A 7 -4.05 -5.55 -15.67
C LYS A 7 -4.91 -6.71 -15.17
N LEU A 8 -5.94 -6.43 -14.36
CA LEU A 8 -6.77 -7.48 -13.76
C LEU A 8 -7.85 -8.04 -14.71
N TYR A 9 -8.26 -7.29 -15.73
CA TYR A 9 -9.33 -7.74 -16.64
C TYR A 9 -8.88 -8.73 -17.73
N ARG A 10 -7.59 -9.08 -17.79
CA ARG A 10 -7.04 -9.93 -18.86
C ARG A 10 -7.09 -11.43 -18.57
N SER A 11 -7.72 -11.86 -17.48
CA SER A 11 -7.85 -13.29 -17.16
C SER A 11 -9.23 -13.58 -16.59
N ASP A 12 -10.06 -14.21 -17.43
CA ASP A 12 -11.41 -14.71 -17.20
C ASP A 12 -11.68 -15.14 -15.76
N SER A 13 -12.62 -14.44 -15.10
CA SER A 13 -13.55 -14.87 -14.02
C SER A 13 -13.08 -15.72 -12.82
N LEU A 14 -11.81 -16.13 -12.72
CA LEU A 14 -11.27 -17.04 -11.70
C LEU A 14 -9.86 -16.63 -11.23
N SER A 15 -9.48 -15.36 -11.40
CA SER A 15 -8.16 -14.89 -10.98
C SER A 15 -8.17 -14.54 -9.49
N GLN A 16 -7.74 -15.48 -8.66
CA GLN A 16 -7.39 -15.21 -7.27
C GLN A 16 -6.13 -14.32 -7.24
N VAL A 17 -6.12 -13.31 -6.38
CA VAL A 17 -5.03 -12.36 -6.19
C VAL A 17 -4.30 -12.72 -4.91
N ASP A 18 -3.01 -13.01 -5.01
CA ASP A 18 -2.12 -13.12 -3.85
C ASP A 18 -1.98 -11.74 -3.21
N MET A 19 -2.67 -11.54 -2.08
CA MET A 19 -2.71 -10.26 -1.38
C MET A 19 -1.36 -9.87 -0.80
N PRO A 20 -0.56 -10.77 -0.17
CA PRO A 20 0.81 -10.47 0.20
C PRO A 20 1.68 -9.91 -0.93
N MET A 21 1.61 -10.52 -2.13
CA MET A 21 2.35 -10.03 -3.30
C MET A 21 1.83 -8.67 -3.75
N TYR A 22 0.52 -8.55 -3.89
CA TYR A 22 -0.15 -7.33 -4.34
C TYR A 22 0.12 -6.13 -3.41
N ILE A 23 0.07 -6.32 -2.10
CA ILE A 23 0.34 -5.25 -1.12
C ILE A 23 1.78 -4.77 -1.23
N ARG A 24 2.75 -5.68 -1.41
CA ARG A 24 4.16 -5.28 -1.62
C ARG A 24 4.31 -4.43 -2.87
N GLU A 25 3.74 -4.86 -4.00
CA GLU A 25 3.81 -4.08 -5.25
C GLU A 25 3.23 -2.66 -5.09
N VAL A 26 2.14 -2.52 -4.34
CA VAL A 26 1.54 -1.21 -4.05
C VAL A 26 2.46 -0.37 -3.18
N VAL A 27 3.05 -0.95 -2.13
CA VAL A 27 3.94 -0.22 -1.22
C VAL A 27 5.23 0.20 -1.93
N ASP A 28 5.82 -0.68 -2.74
CA ASP A 28 7.03 -0.41 -3.51
C ASP A 28 6.81 0.76 -4.49
N GLN A 29 5.67 0.79 -5.20
CA GLN A 29 5.32 1.91 -6.08
C GLN A 29 5.15 3.23 -5.32
N LEU A 30 4.59 3.18 -4.11
CA LEU A 30 4.44 4.36 -3.26
C LEU A 30 5.80 4.82 -2.74
N GLU A 31 6.67 3.91 -2.31
CA GLU A 31 8.02 4.23 -1.85
C GLU A 31 8.85 4.93 -2.93
N GLU A 32 8.80 4.42 -4.18
CA GLU A 32 9.40 5.09 -5.34
C GLU A 32 8.83 6.49 -5.57
N SER A 33 7.51 6.65 -5.45
CA SER A 33 6.82 7.92 -5.68
C SER A 33 7.11 8.98 -4.61
N PHE A 34 7.43 8.58 -3.38
CA PHE A 34 7.71 9.47 -2.25
C PHE A 34 9.22 9.76 -2.06
N ASN A 35 10.04 9.45 -3.07
CA ASN A 35 11.43 9.91 -3.19
C ASN A 35 12.35 9.40 -2.06
N HIS A 36 12.18 8.13 -1.67
CA HIS A 36 13.07 7.37 -0.77
C HIS A 36 13.60 8.23 0.40
N ASP A 37 12.68 8.88 1.12
CA ASP A 37 13.04 9.59 2.34
C ASP A 37 13.59 8.55 3.33
N GLU A 38 14.92 8.52 3.50
CA GLU A 38 15.67 7.52 4.28
C GLU A 38 15.19 7.39 5.74
N ARG A 39 14.27 8.26 6.18
CA ARG A 39 13.63 8.26 7.49
C ARG A 39 12.45 7.30 7.61
N ILE A 40 11.95 6.72 6.51
CA ILE A 40 10.78 5.84 6.51
C ILE A 40 11.22 4.41 6.22
N THR A 41 10.84 3.47 7.10
CA THR A 41 11.10 2.04 6.93
C THR A 41 9.78 1.29 6.88
N PHE A 42 9.59 0.47 5.85
CA PHE A 42 8.41 -0.37 5.70
C PHE A 42 8.62 -1.75 6.34
N TYR A 43 7.66 -2.17 7.17
CA TYR A 43 7.62 -3.49 7.79
C TYR A 43 6.37 -4.23 7.33
N TYR A 44 6.53 -5.50 6.94
CA TYR A 44 5.45 -6.32 6.39
C TYR A 44 5.15 -7.50 7.32
N GLN A 45 3.91 -7.57 7.80
CA GLN A 45 3.36 -8.73 8.50
C GLN A 45 2.09 -9.16 7.78
N LEU A 46 2.25 -9.97 6.74
CA LEU A 46 1.18 -10.37 5.84
C LEU A 46 0.94 -11.88 5.98
N ALA A 47 -0.29 -12.26 6.30
CA ALA A 47 -0.70 -13.66 6.27
C ALA A 47 -0.93 -14.10 4.81
N PRO A 48 -0.66 -15.36 4.46
CA PRO A 48 -1.03 -15.90 3.15
C PRO A 48 -2.54 -15.78 2.98
N LEU A 49 -2.95 -14.99 1.98
CA LEU A 49 -4.34 -14.69 1.70
C LEU A 49 -4.50 -14.49 0.20
N GLU A 50 -5.40 -15.26 -0.38
CA GLU A 50 -5.84 -15.10 -1.77
C GLU A 50 -7.27 -14.58 -1.76
N LEU A 51 -7.54 -13.58 -2.60
CA LEU A 51 -8.86 -12.98 -2.74
C LEU A 51 -9.26 -12.90 -4.20
N ASP A 52 -10.56 -13.01 -4.48
CA ASP A 52 -11.06 -12.74 -5.82
C ASP A 52 -10.81 -11.27 -6.18
N VAL A 53 -10.62 -11.01 -7.49
CA VAL A 53 -10.45 -9.66 -8.05
C VAL A 53 -11.50 -8.67 -7.53
N SER A 54 -12.75 -9.11 -7.39
CA SER A 54 -13.87 -8.28 -6.92
C SER A 54 -13.68 -7.77 -5.48
N GLN A 55 -12.92 -8.48 -4.65
CA GLN A 55 -12.57 -8.10 -3.28
C GLN A 55 -11.21 -7.41 -3.21
N ALA A 56 -10.23 -7.87 -4.01
CA ALA A 56 -8.89 -7.31 -4.03
C ALA A 56 -8.87 -5.85 -4.50
N ILE A 57 -9.69 -5.48 -5.50
CA ILE A 57 -9.76 -4.10 -6.02
C ILE A 57 -10.16 -3.08 -4.93
N PRO A 58 -11.31 -3.21 -4.24
CA PRO A 58 -11.70 -2.24 -3.22
C PRO A 58 -10.72 -2.22 -2.04
N LEU A 59 -10.15 -3.38 -1.66
CA LEU A 59 -9.13 -3.42 -0.60
C LEU A 59 -7.84 -2.71 -1.01
N GLY A 60 -7.39 -2.88 -2.25
CA GLY A 60 -6.23 -2.19 -2.79
C GLY A 60 -6.36 -0.67 -2.74
N LEU A 61 -7.55 -0.15 -3.03
CA LEU A 61 -7.83 1.28 -2.92
C LEU A 61 -7.76 1.77 -1.47
N ILE A 62 -8.36 1.04 -0.53
CA ILE A 62 -8.32 1.38 0.90
C ILE A 62 -6.88 1.39 1.42
N ILE A 63 -6.10 0.36 1.08
CA ILE A 63 -4.70 0.22 1.49
C ILE A 63 -3.86 1.36 0.90
N THR A 64 -4.03 1.64 -0.40
CA THR A 64 -3.30 2.72 -1.09
C THR A 64 -3.58 4.07 -0.42
N GLU A 65 -4.85 4.39 -0.15
CA GLU A 65 -5.25 5.64 0.48
C GLU A 65 -4.71 5.74 1.92
N ALA A 66 -4.78 4.65 2.69
CA ALA A 66 -4.25 4.61 4.05
C ALA A 66 -2.73 4.84 4.08
N ILE A 67 -1.96 4.14 3.24
CA ILE A 67 -0.50 4.31 3.15
C ILE A 67 -0.15 5.71 2.65
N THR A 68 -0.83 6.17 1.60
CA THR A 68 -0.60 7.50 1.04
C THR A 68 -0.86 8.59 2.08
N ASN A 69 -1.89 8.45 2.90
CA ASN A 69 -2.19 9.39 3.98
C ASN A 69 -1.15 9.32 5.11
N ALA A 70 -0.68 8.13 5.49
CA ALA A 70 0.42 8.00 6.44
C ALA A 70 1.68 8.71 5.93
N LEU A 71 2.10 8.45 4.67
CA LEU A 71 3.27 9.08 4.07
C LEU A 71 3.12 10.60 3.95
N LYS A 72 1.95 11.08 3.49
CA LYS A 72 1.70 12.52 3.29
C LYS A 72 1.59 13.31 4.58
N TYR A 73 1.02 12.75 5.64
CA TYR A 73 0.62 13.52 6.82
C TYR A 73 1.33 13.10 8.11
N ALA A 74 1.59 11.82 8.33
CA ALA A 74 2.17 11.35 9.59
C ALA A 74 3.64 11.74 9.77
N PHE A 75 4.37 11.92 8.66
CA PHE A 75 5.81 12.24 8.69
C PHE A 75 6.14 13.69 8.27
N ARG A 76 5.11 14.54 8.09
CA ARG A 76 5.31 15.96 7.74
C ARG A 76 5.72 16.88 8.90
N GLN A 77 6.03 16.34 10.08
CA GLN A 77 6.52 17.12 11.21
C GLN A 77 8.02 16.92 11.45
N ASN A 78 8.81 17.66 10.67
CA ASN A 78 10.09 18.18 11.14
C ASN A 78 10.14 19.71 10.93
N ILE A 79 9.14 20.39 11.48
CA ILE A 79 9.23 21.80 11.85
C ILE A 79 8.57 21.96 13.22
N GLY A 80 9.36 21.70 14.26
CA GLY A 80 9.09 22.13 15.64
C GLY A 80 8.22 21.22 16.49
N GLN A 81 8.85 20.31 17.24
CA GLN A 81 8.36 19.67 18.47
C GLN A 81 7.09 18.80 18.38
N MET A 82 7.24 17.47 18.35
CA MET A 82 6.52 16.59 19.28
C MET A 82 7.11 15.17 19.33
N ALA A 83 7.08 14.63 20.55
CA ALA A 83 7.61 13.37 21.11
C ALA A 83 7.70 12.09 20.23
N PRO A 84 8.55 11.11 20.63
CA PRO A 84 8.73 9.86 19.91
C PRO A 84 7.52 8.94 20.13
N TYR A 85 6.56 8.94 19.20
CA TYR A 85 5.50 7.94 19.22
C TYR A 85 6.05 6.62 18.67
N ARG A 86 6.35 5.72 19.60
CA ARG A 86 6.68 4.32 19.35
C ARG A 86 5.37 3.60 19.01
N CYS A 87 5.09 3.35 17.74
CA CYS A 87 4.02 2.41 17.36
C CYS A 87 4.46 1.01 17.78
N ARG A 88 3.64 0.37 18.62
CA ARG A 88 3.80 -1.00 19.10
C ARG A 88 2.64 -1.83 18.59
#